data_AF-A0A955XFP5-F1
#
_entry.id   AF-A0A955XFP5-F1
#
_cell.length_a   1.000
_cell.length_b   1.000
_cell.length_c   1.000
_cell.angle_alpha   90.00
_cell.angle_beta   90.00
_cell.angle_gamma   90.00
#
_symmetry.space_group_name_H-M   'P 1'
#
loop_
_entity.id
_entity.type
_entity.pdbx_description
1 polymer ?
#
loop_
_entity_poly.entity_id
_entity_poly.type
_entity_poly.pdbx_seq_one_letter_code
_entity_poly.pdbx_strand_id
1 'polypeptide(L)'
;MKSLRRRVTELRTMLQAADDFSPVLNAFFDLVEDEGFMGMGRRVRDPKLEGIVARAGTQMVTAAGAVPVEVMIIRVSELGITHGMLNVGGHPGGFFYFASLDQGLASVTLAGGTTAMARFTVKALDSDTPVLVAGNDTVH
;
A
#
# COMPACT_ATOMS: atom_id res chain seq x y z
N MET A 1 22.08 -4.73 6.95
CA MET A 1 21.17 -5.86 6.65
C MET A 1 20.35 -6.36 7.86
N LYS A 2 20.93 -6.75 9.01
CA LYS A 2 20.15 -7.19 10.20
C LYS A 2 19.15 -6.14 10.70
N SER A 3 19.54 -4.86 10.70
CA SER A 3 18.66 -3.74 11.11
C SER A 3 17.43 -3.57 10.20
N LEU A 4 17.61 -3.63 8.87
CA LEU A 4 16.51 -3.51 7.91
C LEU A 4 15.47 -4.62 8.04
N ARG A 5 15.93 -5.88 8.18
CA ARG A 5 15.02 -7.02 8.37
C ARG A 5 14.17 -6.85 9.64
N ARG A 6 14.76 -6.33 10.72
CA ARG A 6 14.04 -6.00 11.96
C ARG A 6 12.97 -4.94 11.71
N ARG A 7 13.33 -3.79 11.10
CA ARG A 7 12.39 -2.70 10.80
C ARG A 7 11.23 -3.15 9.91
N VAL A 8 11.49 -3.97 8.89
CA VAL A 8 10.42 -4.54 8.03
C VAL A 8 9.51 -5.49 8.82
N THR A 9 10.08 -6.29 9.73
CA THR A 9 9.30 -7.17 10.60
C THR A 9 8.43 -6.37 11.56
N GLU A 10 8.96 -5.28 12.12
CA GLU A 10 8.22 -4.36 12.97
C GLU A 10 7.07 -3.69 12.21
N LEU A 11 7.33 -3.14 11.02
CA LEU A 11 6.30 -2.54 10.16
C LEU A 11 5.17 -3.53 9.86
N ARG A 12 5.52 -4.79 9.58
CA ARG A 12 4.55 -5.86 9.35
C ARG A 12 3.67 -6.11 10.58
N THR A 13 4.27 -6.23 11.76
CA THR A 13 3.53 -6.40 13.01
C THR A 13 2.61 -5.20 13.29
N MET A 14 3.10 -3.98 13.05
CA MET A 14 2.32 -2.76 13.22
C MET A 14 1.10 -2.75 12.29
N LEU A 15 1.25 -3.11 11.01
CA LEU A 15 0.13 -3.17 10.07
C LEU A 15 -1.01 -4.10 10.53
N GLN A 16 -0.65 -5.26 11.10
CA GLN A 16 -1.62 -6.25 11.54
C GLN A 16 -2.40 -5.80 12.78
N ALA A 17 -1.73 -5.13 13.71
CA ALA A 17 -2.29 -4.74 15.01
C ALA A 17 -2.85 -3.31 15.04
N ALA A 18 -2.65 -2.53 13.98
CA ALA A 18 -3.03 -1.12 13.96
C ALA A 18 -4.54 -0.90 13.86
N ASP A 19 -5.04 -0.09 14.80
CA ASP A 19 -6.32 0.64 14.72
C ASP A 19 -6.10 2.08 14.20
N ASP A 20 -4.91 2.64 14.39
CA ASP A 20 -4.43 3.90 13.80
C ASP A 20 -3.26 3.62 12.85
N PHE A 21 -3.39 4.05 11.60
CA PHE A 21 -2.39 3.81 10.56
C PHE A 21 -1.31 4.89 10.48
N SER A 22 -1.42 6.00 11.21
CA SER A 22 -0.41 7.07 11.20
C SER A 22 0.98 6.60 11.63
N PRO A 23 1.14 5.82 12.73
CA PRO A 23 2.44 5.27 13.12
C PRO A 23 2.97 4.26 12.10
N VAL A 24 2.08 3.49 11.47
CA VAL A 24 2.43 2.51 10.43
C VAL A 24 3.01 3.22 9.20
N LEU A 25 2.34 4.30 8.76
CA LEU A 25 2.76 5.07 7.61
C LEU A 25 4.10 5.78 7.86
N ASN A 26 4.30 6.36 9.05
CA ASN A 26 5.57 6.99 9.43
C ASN A 26 6.72 5.99 9.44
N ALA A 27 6.52 4.80 10.04
CA ALA A 27 7.54 3.75 10.05
C ALA A 27 7.88 3.26 8.63
N PHE A 28 6.92 3.26 7.72
CA PHE A 28 7.16 2.98 6.31
C PHE A 28 7.95 4.10 5.62
N PHE A 29 7.65 5.37 5.88
CA PHE A 29 8.41 6.49 5.32
C PHE A 29 9.87 6.49 5.79
N ASP A 30 10.11 6.30 7.08
CA ASP A 30 11.47 6.15 7.62
C ASP A 30 12.23 5.02 6.89
N LEU A 31 11.52 3.94 6.51
CA LEU A 31 12.11 2.79 5.84
C LEU A 31 12.51 3.10 4.39
N VAL A 32 11.69 3.84 3.63
CA VAL A 32 12.00 4.22 2.24
C VAL A 32 13.01 5.36 2.14
N GLU A 33 13.30 6.08 3.21
CA GLU A 33 14.43 7.01 3.30
C GLU A 33 15.79 6.30 3.48
N ASP A 34 15.80 5.01 3.85
CA ASP A 34 17.02 4.22 3.98
C ASP A 34 17.55 3.79 2.59
N GLU A 35 18.71 4.31 2.20
CA GLU A 35 19.36 3.98 0.92
C GLU A 35 19.60 2.48 0.74
N GLY A 36 19.88 1.76 1.83
CA GLY A 36 20.08 0.32 1.81
C GLY A 36 18.79 -0.43 1.49
N PHE A 37 17.65 0.05 1.98
CA PHE A 37 16.34 -0.49 1.61
C PHE A 37 16.02 -0.21 0.14
N MET A 38 16.17 1.05 -0.30
CA MET A 38 15.86 1.46 -1.68
C MET A 38 16.76 0.77 -2.70
N GLY A 39 18.04 0.55 -2.38
CA GLY A 39 19.00 -0.15 -3.23
C GLY A 39 18.69 -1.63 -3.47
N MET A 40 17.87 -2.25 -2.62
CA MET A 40 17.41 -3.64 -2.77
C MET A 40 16.17 -3.76 -3.66
N GLY A 41 15.49 -2.64 -3.95
CA GLY A 41 14.26 -2.63 -4.72
C GLY A 41 14.49 -2.87 -6.22
N ARG A 42 13.57 -3.63 -6.84
CA ARG A 42 13.46 -3.75 -8.29
C ARG A 42 12.06 -3.36 -8.74
N ARG A 43 11.98 -2.53 -9.79
CA ARG A 43 10.70 -2.21 -10.41
C ARG A 43 10.09 -3.47 -11.01
N VAL A 44 8.82 -3.71 -10.74
CA VAL A 44 8.07 -4.87 -11.27
C VAL A 44 6.72 -4.43 -11.84
N ARG A 45 6.13 -5.31 -12.65
CA ARG A 45 4.72 -5.24 -13.05
C ARG A 45 3.96 -6.32 -12.31
N ASP A 46 2.84 -5.95 -11.70
CA ASP A 46 1.95 -6.86 -11.00
C ASP A 46 0.52 -6.40 -11.23
N PRO A 47 -0.14 -6.80 -12.34
CA PRO A 47 -1.44 -6.28 -12.73
C PRO A 47 -2.52 -6.46 -11.65
N LYS A 48 -2.41 -7.52 -10.84
CA LYS A 48 -3.31 -7.78 -9.72
C LYS A 48 -3.14 -6.71 -8.64
N LEU A 49 -1.89 -6.50 -8.19
CA LEU A 49 -1.61 -5.49 -7.18
C LEU A 49 -1.84 -4.07 -7.69
N GLU A 50 -1.48 -3.78 -8.95
CA GLU A 50 -1.77 -2.51 -9.62
C GLU A 50 -3.28 -2.19 -9.56
N GLY A 51 -4.14 -3.14 -9.93
CA GLY A 51 -5.59 -2.95 -9.90
C GLY A 51 -6.17 -2.74 -8.49
N ILE A 52 -5.66 -3.49 -7.49
CA ILE A 52 -6.11 -3.36 -6.10
C ILE A 52 -5.70 -2.01 -5.51
N VAL A 53 -4.44 -1.62 -5.67
CA VAL A 53 -3.92 -0.33 -5.19
C VAL A 53 -4.62 0.82 -5.90
N ALA A 54 -4.86 0.72 -7.20
CA ALA A 54 -5.58 1.75 -7.94
C ALA A 54 -7.02 1.93 -7.46
N ARG A 55 -7.70 0.83 -7.16
CA ARG A 55 -9.06 0.86 -6.60
C ARG A 55 -9.08 1.48 -5.20
N ALA A 56 -8.16 1.07 -4.32
CA ALA A 56 -8.02 1.65 -2.98
C ALA A 56 -7.75 3.16 -3.05
N GLY A 57 -6.81 3.57 -3.93
CA GLY A 57 -6.50 4.96 -4.21
C GLY A 57 -7.70 5.78 -4.66
N THR A 58 -8.46 5.26 -5.63
CA THR A 58 -9.66 5.93 -6.16
C THR A 58 -10.74 6.11 -5.09
N GLN A 59 -10.95 5.11 -4.24
CA GLN A 59 -11.92 5.19 -3.14
C GLN A 59 -11.58 6.27 -2.11
N MET A 60 -10.29 6.59 -1.92
CA MET A 60 -9.84 7.63 -0.99
C MET A 60 -10.05 9.06 -1.51
N VAL A 61 -10.14 9.27 -2.82
CA VAL A 61 -10.20 10.63 -3.40
C VAL A 61 -11.64 11.15 -3.56
N THR A 62 -12.68 10.33 -3.37
CA THR A 62 -14.11 10.72 -3.39
C THR A 62 -14.57 11.53 -4.62
N ALA A 63 -13.83 11.50 -5.73
CA ALA A 63 -14.24 12.19 -6.95
C ALA A 63 -15.30 11.36 -7.69
N ALA A 64 -16.46 11.97 -7.98
CA ALA A 64 -17.50 11.39 -8.82
C ALA A 64 -17.02 11.34 -10.29
N GLY A 65 -16.17 10.38 -10.62
CA GLY A 65 -15.65 10.19 -11.97
C GLY A 65 -14.53 9.16 -12.03
N ALA A 66 -14.26 8.66 -13.24
CA ALA A 66 -13.06 7.87 -13.48
C ALA A 66 -11.84 8.78 -13.33
N VAL A 67 -11.02 8.52 -12.32
CA VAL A 67 -9.80 9.28 -12.06
C VAL A 67 -8.61 8.52 -12.67
N PRO A 68 -7.71 9.18 -13.43
CA PRO A 68 -6.49 8.54 -13.88
C PRO A 68 -5.67 8.03 -12.69
N VAL A 69 -5.21 6.78 -12.76
CA VAL A 69 -4.35 6.21 -11.73
C VAL A 69 -3.06 5.70 -12.33
N GLU A 70 -1.95 6.20 -11.81
CA GLU A 70 -0.62 5.71 -12.14
C GLU A 70 -0.07 4.95 -10.94
N VAL A 71 0.46 3.75 -11.17
CA VAL A 71 1.06 2.92 -10.12
C VAL A 71 2.47 2.52 -10.56
N MET A 72 3.43 2.73 -9.67
CA MET A 72 4.79 2.22 -9.82
C MET A 72 5.09 1.26 -8.68
N ILE A 73 5.40 0.01 -9.01
CA ILE A 73 5.64 -1.05 -8.03
C ILE A 73 7.13 -1.39 -7.96
N ILE A 74 7.65 -1.43 -6.74
CA ILE A 74 9.00 -1.83 -6.37
C ILE A 74 8.90 -3.03 -5.44
N ARG A 75 9.57 -4.12 -5.79
CA ARG A 75 9.65 -5.33 -4.96
C ARG A 75 11.02 -5.44 -4.31
N VAL A 76 11.04 -5.65 -3.00
CA VAL A 76 12.24 -5.95 -2.20
C VAL A 76 12.14 -7.39 -1.74
N SER A 77 12.49 -8.32 -2.64
CA SER A 77 12.25 -9.76 -2.48
C SER A 77 12.90 -10.34 -1.22
N GLU A 78 14.10 -9.89 -0.87
CA GLU A 78 14.89 -10.38 0.27
C GLU A 78 14.23 -10.08 1.63
N LEU A 79 13.37 -9.06 1.66
CA LEU A 79 12.63 -8.62 2.85
C LEU A 79 11.13 -8.95 2.78
N GLY A 80 10.66 -9.51 1.66
CA GLY A 80 9.26 -9.94 1.51
C GLY A 80 8.25 -8.79 1.50
N ILE A 81 8.68 -7.60 1.09
CA ILE A 81 7.84 -6.39 1.00
C ILE A 81 7.81 -5.88 -0.44
N THR A 82 6.63 -5.47 -0.88
CA THR A 82 6.42 -4.72 -2.12
C THR A 82 5.91 -3.34 -1.75
N HIS A 83 6.42 -2.29 -2.37
CA HIS A 83 5.99 -0.92 -2.11
C HIS A 83 5.95 -0.13 -3.40
N GLY A 84 5.49 1.11 -3.34
CA GLY A 84 5.43 1.91 -4.54
C GLY A 84 4.78 3.26 -4.36
N MET A 85 4.77 3.98 -5.47
CA MET A 85 4.07 5.25 -5.59
C MET A 85 2.74 5.01 -6.31
N LEU A 86 1.74 5.79 -5.92
CA LEU A 86 0.49 5.90 -6.64
C LEU A 86 0.16 7.38 -6.84
N ASN A 87 -0.42 7.73 -7.99
CA ASN A 87 -0.92 9.07 -8.26
C ASN A 87 -2.36 8.91 -8.75
N VAL A 88 -3.31 9.50 -8.02
CA VAL A 88 -4.75 9.36 -8.28
C VAL A 88 -5.29 10.74 -8.61
N GLY A 89 -5.40 11.06 -9.90
CA GLY A 89 -5.97 12.35 -10.34
C GLY A 89 -5.17 13.56 -9.90
N GLY A 90 -3.85 13.42 -9.82
CA GLY A 90 -2.96 14.47 -9.31
C GLY A 90 -2.77 14.46 -7.80
N HIS A 91 -3.39 13.52 -7.08
CA HIS A 91 -3.14 13.28 -5.66
C HIS A 91 -2.02 12.25 -5.49
N PRO A 92 -0.80 12.67 -5.08
CA PRO A 92 0.31 11.75 -4.87
C PRO A 92 0.06 10.90 -3.63
N GLY A 93 0.60 9.69 -3.64
CA GLY A 93 0.44 8.72 -2.58
C GLY A 93 1.48 7.62 -2.66
N GLY A 94 1.42 6.73 -1.68
CA GLY A 94 2.31 5.59 -1.58
C GLY A 94 1.57 4.35 -1.11
N PHE A 95 2.18 3.20 -1.28
CA PHE A 95 1.67 1.97 -0.69
C PHE A 95 2.80 1.02 -0.32
N PHE A 96 2.49 0.10 0.58
CA PHE A 96 3.27 -1.12 0.77
C PHE A 96 2.38 -2.33 1.00
N TYR A 97 2.93 -3.51 0.74
CA TYR A 97 2.24 -4.79 0.73
C TYR A 97 3.17 -5.90 1.20
N PHE A 98 2.65 -6.76 2.08
CA PHE A 98 3.31 -7.96 2.57
C PHE A 98 2.60 -9.19 2.02
N ALA A 99 3.23 -9.90 1.07
CA ALA A 99 2.69 -11.12 0.50
C ALA A 99 2.44 -12.21 1.56
N SER A 100 3.25 -12.27 2.62
CA SER A 100 3.05 -13.21 3.71
C SER A 100 1.77 -12.99 4.53
N LEU A 101 1.16 -11.80 4.40
CA LEU A 101 -0.07 -11.43 5.10
C LEU A 101 -1.26 -11.28 4.16
N ASP A 102 -1.02 -11.31 2.86
CA ASP A 102 -1.96 -10.82 1.86
C ASP A 102 -2.51 -9.42 2.18
N GLN A 103 -1.73 -8.56 2.85
CA GLN A 103 -2.19 -7.26 3.35
C GLN A 103 -1.22 -6.13 3.01
N GLY A 104 -1.78 -4.94 2.82
CA GLY A 104 -1.02 -3.72 2.60
C GLY A 104 -1.74 -2.48 3.10
N LEU A 105 -1.03 -1.36 3.05
CA LEU A 105 -1.56 -0.03 3.34
C LEU A 105 -1.29 0.85 2.13
N ALA A 106 -2.30 1.59 1.70
CA ALA A 106 -2.17 2.67 0.72
C ALA A 106 -2.46 4.00 1.40
N SER A 107 -1.81 5.07 0.95
CA SER A 107 -2.07 6.43 1.38
C SER A 107 -2.14 7.38 0.18
N VAL A 108 -2.94 8.43 0.31
CA VAL A 108 -3.07 9.50 -0.69
C VAL A 108 -3.09 10.85 0.02
N THR A 109 -2.29 11.80 -0.46
CA THR A 109 -2.35 13.18 -0.02
C THR A 109 -3.51 13.91 -0.72
N LEU A 110 -4.48 14.35 0.07
CA LEU A 110 -5.65 15.10 -0.39
C LEU A 110 -5.39 16.62 -0.38
N ALA A 111 -6.34 17.36 -0.95
CA ALA A 111 -6.33 18.81 -0.86
C ALA A 111 -6.39 19.26 0.62
N GLY A 112 -5.68 20.33 0.96
CA GLY A 112 -5.58 20.82 2.34
C GLY A 112 -4.54 20.10 3.20
N GLY A 113 -3.75 19.19 2.61
CA GLY A 113 -2.62 18.54 3.29
C GLY A 113 -3.01 17.37 4.19
N THR A 114 -4.27 16.90 4.11
CA THR A 114 -4.71 15.70 4.80
C THR A 114 -4.27 14.45 4.04
N THR A 115 -4.03 13.36 4.77
CA THR A 115 -3.65 12.07 4.18
C THR A 115 -4.75 11.06 4.43
N ALA A 116 -5.38 10.58 3.37
CA ALA A 116 -6.27 9.43 3.46
C ALA A 116 -5.43 8.15 3.47
N MET A 117 -5.84 7.16 4.28
CA MET A 117 -5.18 5.87 4.40
C MET A 117 -6.19 4.75 4.30
N ALA A 118 -5.83 3.67 3.61
CA ALA A 118 -6.66 2.49 3.48
C ALA A 118 -5.83 1.21 3.59
N ARG A 119 -6.17 0.34 4.54
CA ARG A 119 -5.65 -1.03 4.60
C ARG A 119 -6.40 -1.88 3.58
N PHE A 120 -5.67 -2.62 2.75
CA PHE A 120 -6.23 -3.52 1.75
C PHE A 120 -5.76 -4.95 1.97
N THR A 121 -6.56 -5.92 1.51
CA THR A 121 -6.23 -7.35 1.53
C THR A 121 -6.34 -7.92 0.12
N VAL A 122 -5.39 -8.77 -0.27
CA VAL A 122 -5.29 -9.39 -1.59
C VAL A 122 -5.64 -10.87 -1.49
N LYS A 123 -6.90 -11.23 -1.73
CA LYS A 123 -7.30 -12.64 -1.76
C LYS A 123 -7.23 -13.20 -3.19
N ALA A 124 -6.78 -14.45 -3.33
CA ALA A 124 -7.10 -15.23 -4.53
C ALA A 124 -8.53 -15.74 -4.37
N LEU A 125 -9.33 -15.63 -5.43
CA LEU A 125 -10.63 -16.27 -5.48
C LEU A 125 -10.48 -17.50 -6.36
N ASP A 126 -10.58 -18.68 -5.74
CA ASP A 126 -10.53 -19.96 -6.44
C ASP A 126 -11.91 -20.31 -7.04
N SER A 127 -12.52 -19.44 -7.87
CA SER A 127 -13.67 -19.87 -8.69
C SER A 127 -14.10 -18.86 -9.78
N ASP A 128 -14.76 -19.37 -10.82
CA ASP A 128 -15.53 -18.62 -11.83
C ASP A 128 -16.80 -17.92 -11.26
N THR A 129 -17.04 -18.00 -9.96
CA THR A 129 -18.19 -17.39 -9.29
C THR A 129 -17.82 -16.00 -8.75
N PRO A 130 -18.53 -14.94 -9.15
CA PRO A 130 -18.29 -13.60 -8.63
C PRO A 130 -18.62 -13.53 -7.13
N VAL A 131 -17.66 -13.03 -6.34
CA VAL A 131 -17.84 -12.78 -4.90
C VAL A 131 -17.91 -11.26 -4.67
N LEU A 132 -18.99 -10.81 -4.03
CA LEU A 132 -19.10 -9.45 -3.51
C LEU A 132 -18.31 -9.34 -2.20
N VAL A 133 -17.16 -8.65 -2.25
CA VAL A 133 -16.40 -8.28 -1.04
C VAL A 133 -16.73 -6.82 -0.70
N ALA A 134 -17.53 -6.61 0.33
CA ALA A 134 -17.77 -5.29 0.92
C ALA A 134 -16.74 -5.06 2.05
N GLY A 135 -15.78 -4.17 1.82
CA GLY A 135 -14.89 -3.68 2.87
C GLY A 135 -15.25 -2.24 3.18
N ASN A 136 -15.96 -2.01 4.29
CA ASN A 136 -16.14 -0.70 4.88
C ASN A 136 -15.30 -0.68 6.14
N ASP A 137 -14.27 0.16 6.18
CA ASP A 137 -13.71 0.76 7.40
C ASP A 137 -12.86 1.96 6.95
N THR A 138 -13.54 3.05 6.59
CA THR A 138 -12.91 4.38 6.55
C THR A 138 -12.80 4.88 7.99
N VAL A 139 -11.58 4.84 8.54
CA VAL A 139 -11.26 5.59 9.76
C VAL A 139 -11.04 7.05 9.33
N HIS A 140 -11.90 7.94 9.83
CA HIS A 140 -11.85 9.39 9.61
C HIS A 140 -10.80 10.05 10.50
#